data_AF-A0A8T6LVX8-F1
#
_entry.id   AF-A0A8T6LVX8-F1
#
_cell.length_a   1.000
_cell.length_b   1.000
_cell.length_c   1.000
_cell.angle_alpha   90.00
_cell.angle_beta   90.00
_cell.angle_gamma   90.00
#
_symmetry.space_group_name_H-M   'P 1'
#
loop_
_entity.id
_entity.type
_entity.pdbx_description
1 polymer ?
#
loop_
_entity_poly.entity_id
_entity_poly.type
_entity_poly.pdbx_seq_one_letter_code
_entity_poly.pdbx_strand_id
1 'polypeptide(L)'
;YIVENNGVYGLTKGQYSATADIGSKKKKGTPNKTQPIDLCALAINLGCTFVARSFSGSKKQLASLIKAAMSHKGFALIDVISPCVTFNNNDESMRSYGYVKENEITLHMADYIPHFNPVEEVDVPEGHFRDITLHDGSTIRLETISAEHDPANAVAALTALHNAETDKKHVTGLLYFDSSKPSLAEDLGLVDQPLVDVPDNVLRPGKDTLDKINAALHN
;
A
#
# COMPACT_ATOMS: atom_id res chain seq x y z
N TYR A 1 -5.07 -2.43 -1.48
CA TYR A 1 -5.66 -1.32 -2.24
C TYR A 1 -4.56 -0.63 -3.04
N ILE A 2 -4.69 -0.56 -4.36
CA ILE A 2 -3.69 0.06 -5.25
C ILE A 2 -4.30 1.34 -5.82
N VAL A 3 -3.62 2.48 -5.66
CA VAL A 3 -4.06 3.77 -6.18
C VAL A 3 -3.16 4.17 -7.35
N GLU A 4 -3.71 4.21 -8.56
CA GLU A 4 -3.02 4.75 -9.74
C GLU A 4 -3.07 6.29 -9.72
N ASN A 5 -2.10 6.89 -9.04
CA ASN A 5 -2.06 8.31 -8.73
C ASN A 5 -1.39 9.12 -9.84
N ASN A 6 -2.23 9.69 -10.68
CA ASN A 6 -1.83 10.50 -11.84
C ASN A 6 -2.04 12.02 -11.63
N GLY A 7 -2.54 12.44 -10.47
CA GLY A 7 -2.82 13.85 -10.14
C GLY A 7 -4.03 14.48 -10.84
N VAL A 8 -4.79 13.73 -11.64
CA VAL A 8 -5.91 14.25 -12.44
C VAL A 8 -7.04 13.24 -12.65
N TYR A 9 -8.25 13.72 -12.91
CA TYR A 9 -9.33 12.85 -13.39
C TYR A 9 -9.20 12.66 -14.90
N GLY A 10 -8.33 11.74 -15.31
CA GLY A 10 -8.01 11.50 -16.72
C GLY A 10 -9.24 11.17 -17.58
N LEU A 11 -10.13 10.31 -17.08
CA LEU A 11 -11.32 9.87 -17.83
C LEU A 11 -12.29 11.02 -18.13
N THR A 12 -12.47 11.95 -17.18
CA THR A 12 -13.40 13.08 -17.31
C THR A 12 -12.76 14.30 -17.99
N LYS A 13 -11.61 14.13 -18.66
CA LYS A 13 -10.86 15.16 -19.40
C LYS A 13 -9.97 16.06 -18.53
N GLY A 14 -9.37 15.51 -17.48
CA GLY A 14 -8.24 16.14 -16.80
C GLY A 14 -8.63 17.19 -15.76
N GLN A 15 -9.72 17.00 -15.01
CA GLN A 15 -10.01 17.75 -13.78
C GLN A 15 -8.89 17.50 -12.75
N TYR A 16 -8.66 18.41 -11.80
CA TYR A 16 -7.62 18.18 -10.79
C TYR A 16 -8.14 17.12 -9.82
N SER A 17 -7.29 16.18 -9.42
CA SER A 17 -7.60 15.29 -8.30
C SER A 17 -7.25 15.98 -6.98
N ALA A 18 -7.60 15.34 -5.86
CA ALA A 18 -7.17 15.75 -4.52
C ALA A 18 -5.65 15.63 -4.29
N THR A 19 -4.92 14.99 -5.22
CA THR A 19 -3.47 14.83 -5.18
C THR A 19 -2.75 15.81 -6.10
N ALA A 20 -3.46 16.68 -6.82
CA ALA A 20 -2.85 17.63 -7.76
C ALA A 20 -1.95 18.65 -7.04
N ASP A 21 -0.78 18.93 -7.61
CA ASP A 21 0.19 19.82 -7.00
C ASP A 21 -0.31 21.27 -6.99
N ILE A 22 0.13 22.03 -5.99
CA ILE A 22 -0.09 23.48 -5.98
C ILE A 22 0.65 24.10 -7.16
N GLY A 23 0.02 25.06 -7.83
CA GLY A 23 0.59 25.75 -8.98
C GLY A 23 0.38 25.02 -10.30
N SER A 24 -0.02 23.75 -10.32
CA SER A 24 -0.36 23.04 -11.56
C SER A 24 -1.37 23.84 -12.37
N LYS A 25 -1.09 24.09 -13.66
CA LYS A 25 -1.90 24.95 -14.53
C LYS A 25 -2.43 24.20 -15.73
N LYS A 26 -3.74 24.26 -15.95
CA LYS A 26 -4.37 23.79 -17.19
C LYS A 26 -4.30 24.85 -18.27
N LYS A 27 -4.33 24.41 -19.53
CA LYS A 27 -4.30 25.29 -20.73
C LYS A 27 -5.25 26.49 -20.68
N LYS A 28 -6.41 26.38 -20.01
CA LYS A 28 -7.40 27.47 -19.87
C LYS A 28 -7.88 27.69 -18.43
N GLY A 29 -7.07 27.34 -17.42
CA GLY A 29 -7.47 27.38 -16.01
C GLY A 29 -6.59 28.27 -15.14
N THR A 30 -7.15 28.67 -13.99
CA THR A 30 -6.38 29.23 -12.88
C THR A 30 -5.48 28.14 -12.28
N PRO A 31 -4.25 28.46 -11.85
CA PRO A 31 -3.40 27.50 -11.14
C PRO A 31 -4.11 26.90 -9.92
N ASN A 32 -3.84 25.63 -9.64
CA ASN A 32 -4.33 24.99 -8.42
C ASN A 32 -3.75 25.69 -7.19
N LYS A 33 -4.58 26.02 -6.21
CA LYS A 33 -4.18 26.65 -4.94
C LYS A 33 -4.42 25.74 -3.73
N THR A 34 -5.05 24.59 -3.95
CA THR A 34 -5.42 23.66 -2.88
C THR A 34 -4.24 22.76 -2.58
N GLN A 35 -3.94 22.58 -1.29
CA GLN A 35 -2.90 21.65 -0.83
C GLN A 35 -3.24 20.22 -1.26
N PRO A 36 -2.31 19.48 -1.88
CA PRO A 36 -2.52 18.09 -2.19
C PRO A 36 -2.61 17.25 -0.91
N ILE A 37 -3.35 16.15 -0.99
CA ILE A 37 -3.37 15.11 0.04
C ILE A 37 -2.28 14.09 -0.28
N ASP A 38 -1.38 13.83 0.67
CA ASP A 38 -0.47 12.68 0.61
C ASP A 38 -1.22 11.41 1.07
N LEU A 39 -1.42 10.47 0.14
CA LEU A 39 -2.18 9.25 0.37
C LEU A 39 -1.50 8.31 1.37
N CYS A 40 -0.16 8.26 1.38
CA CYS A 40 0.59 7.42 2.29
C CYS A 40 0.55 7.99 3.71
N ALA A 41 0.71 9.31 3.85
CA ALA A 41 0.60 9.98 5.15
C ALA A 41 -0.82 9.81 5.72
N LEU A 42 -1.85 9.99 4.89
CA LEU A 42 -3.24 9.76 5.28
C LEU A 42 -3.46 8.31 5.74
N ALA A 43 -2.96 7.33 5.01
CA ALA A 43 -3.11 5.92 5.36
C ALA A 43 -2.47 5.54 6.69
N ILE A 44 -1.24 6.03 6.93
CA ILE A 44 -0.54 5.82 8.21
C ILE A 44 -1.36 6.42 9.35
N ASN A 45 -1.85 7.65 9.20
CA ASN A 45 -2.66 8.32 10.22
C ASN A 45 -4.02 7.64 10.47
N LEU A 46 -4.59 6.98 9.45
CA LEU A 46 -5.81 6.17 9.58
C LEU A 46 -5.56 4.77 10.17
N GLY A 47 -4.30 4.41 10.45
CA GLY A 47 -3.94 3.15 11.10
C GLY A 47 -3.68 1.98 10.14
N CYS A 48 -3.43 2.24 8.86
CA CYS A 48 -3.06 1.18 7.90
C CYS A 48 -1.76 0.48 8.32
N THR A 49 -1.76 -0.85 8.29
CA THR A 49 -0.65 -1.72 8.72
C THR A 49 0.38 -2.01 7.64
N PHE A 50 0.08 -1.69 6.39
CA PHE A 50 1.01 -1.83 5.27
C PHE A 50 0.81 -0.63 4.34
N VAL A 51 1.84 0.20 4.19
CA VAL A 51 1.79 1.40 3.35
C VAL A 51 3.07 1.45 2.51
N ALA A 52 2.89 1.54 1.19
CA ALA A 52 3.99 1.66 0.25
C ALA A 52 3.70 2.70 -0.83
N ARG A 53 4.76 3.25 -1.42
CA ARG A 53 4.69 4.11 -2.61
C ARG A 53 5.64 3.57 -3.67
N SER A 54 5.21 3.54 -4.93
CA SER A 54 6.09 3.17 -6.03
C SER A 54 5.72 3.94 -7.29
N PHE A 55 6.51 3.75 -8.34
CA PHE A 55 6.33 4.37 -9.64
C PHE A 55 5.99 3.31 -10.68
N SER A 56 5.03 3.59 -11.57
CA SER A 56 4.64 2.64 -12.62
C SER A 56 5.78 2.29 -13.60
N GLY A 57 6.78 3.16 -13.72
CA GLY A 57 8.03 2.86 -14.46
C GLY A 57 9.00 1.95 -13.72
N SER A 58 8.89 1.79 -12.39
CA SER A 58 9.77 1.01 -11.52
C SER A 58 9.23 -0.41 -11.32
N LYS A 59 9.05 -1.14 -12.43
CA LYS A 59 8.32 -2.43 -12.51
C LYS A 59 8.77 -3.47 -11.48
N LYS A 60 10.09 -3.62 -11.24
CA LYS A 60 10.60 -4.61 -10.29
C LYS A 60 10.12 -4.31 -8.86
N GLN A 61 10.36 -3.09 -8.38
CA GLN A 61 9.94 -2.66 -7.04
C GLN A 61 8.42 -2.74 -6.88
N LEU A 62 7.65 -2.23 -7.86
CA LEU A 62 6.19 -2.27 -7.81
C LEU A 62 5.65 -3.70 -7.75
N ALA A 63 6.19 -4.62 -8.57
CA ALA A 63 5.77 -6.01 -8.56
C ALA A 63 6.06 -6.69 -7.21
N SER A 64 7.23 -6.45 -6.62
CA SER A 64 7.57 -6.97 -5.29
C SER A 64 6.65 -6.44 -4.20
N LEU A 65 6.36 -5.13 -4.21
CA LEU A 65 5.45 -4.50 -3.24
C LEU A 65 4.01 -5.03 -3.38
N ILE A 66 3.52 -5.26 -4.60
CA ILE A 66 2.20 -5.85 -4.83
C ILE A 66 2.14 -7.27 -4.27
N LYS A 67 3.14 -8.10 -4.55
CA LYS A 67 3.20 -9.48 -4.00
C LYS A 67 3.20 -9.46 -2.47
N ALA A 68 4.06 -8.64 -1.87
CA ALA A 68 4.11 -8.49 -0.42
C ALA A 68 2.77 -8.00 0.17
N ALA A 69 2.11 -7.04 -0.48
CA ALA A 69 0.80 -6.56 -0.05
C ALA A 69 -0.31 -7.62 -0.14
N MET A 70 -0.23 -8.55 -1.10
CA MET A 70 -1.17 -9.67 -1.21
C MET A 70 -0.95 -10.72 -0.11
N SER A 71 0.28 -10.87 0.36
CA SER A 71 0.64 -11.76 1.48
C SER A 71 0.45 -11.09 2.86
N HIS A 72 0.12 -9.81 2.90
CA HIS A 72 -0.13 -9.07 4.14
C HIS A 72 -1.49 -9.45 4.74
N LYS A 73 -1.53 -9.78 6.03
CA LYS A 73 -2.76 -10.08 6.77
C LYS A 73 -3.32 -8.80 7.38
N GLY A 74 -3.99 -8.00 6.55
CA GLY A 74 -4.59 -6.75 6.98
C GLY A 74 -4.84 -5.83 5.80
N PHE A 75 -5.11 -4.56 6.07
CA PHE A 75 -5.25 -3.57 5.01
C PHE A 75 -3.88 -3.09 4.52
N ALA A 76 -3.63 -3.25 3.23
CA ALA A 76 -2.45 -2.73 2.55
C ALA A 76 -2.82 -1.62 1.55
N LEU A 77 -2.12 -0.48 1.60
CA LEU A 77 -2.22 0.58 0.60
C LEU A 77 -0.92 0.69 -0.20
N ILE A 78 -1.03 0.73 -1.52
CA ILE A 78 0.06 1.07 -2.43
C ILE A 78 -0.34 2.31 -3.24
N ASP A 79 0.36 3.42 -3.04
CA ASP A 79 0.27 4.62 -3.88
C ASP A 79 1.22 4.47 -5.07
N VAL A 80 0.67 4.30 -6.27
CA VAL A 80 1.44 4.14 -7.51
C VAL A 80 1.42 5.45 -8.27
N ILE A 81 2.55 6.16 -8.27
CA ILE A 81 2.71 7.34 -9.13
C ILE A 81 2.65 6.87 -10.59
N SER A 82 1.65 7.36 -11.31
CA SER A 82 1.29 6.84 -12.64
C SER A 82 1.04 7.99 -13.60
N PRO A 83 2.02 8.41 -14.43
CA PRO A 83 1.88 9.58 -15.27
C PRO A 83 0.72 9.47 -16.27
N CYS A 84 -0.16 10.47 -16.32
CA CYS A 84 -1.18 10.56 -17.37
C CYS A 84 -0.63 11.27 -18.60
N VAL A 85 -0.22 10.51 -19.61
CA VAL A 85 0.38 11.01 -20.86
C VAL A 85 -0.43 12.12 -21.55
N THR A 86 -1.76 12.07 -21.46
CA THR A 86 -2.65 13.00 -22.15
C THR A 86 -2.85 14.32 -21.42
N PHE A 87 -2.86 14.30 -20.08
CA PHE A 87 -3.34 15.44 -19.28
C PHE A 87 -2.37 15.92 -18.20
N ASN A 88 -1.40 15.11 -17.77
CA ASN A 88 -0.51 15.47 -16.65
C ASN A 88 0.92 14.92 -16.81
N ASN A 89 1.44 14.94 -18.03
CA ASN A 89 2.81 14.51 -18.35
C ASN A 89 3.55 15.63 -19.11
N ASN A 90 3.97 16.65 -18.37
CA ASN A 90 4.72 17.81 -18.86
C ASN A 90 5.77 18.22 -17.82
N ASP A 91 6.69 19.10 -18.18
CA ASP A 91 7.83 19.50 -17.36
C ASP A 91 7.42 20.26 -16.07
N GLU A 92 6.17 20.74 -16.01
CA GLU A 92 5.60 21.42 -14.84
C GLU A 92 4.93 20.45 -13.85
N SER A 93 4.79 19.17 -14.20
CA SER A 93 4.11 18.16 -13.39
C SER A 93 5.11 17.32 -12.61
N MET A 94 4.96 17.31 -11.28
CA MET A 94 5.73 16.43 -10.40
C MET A 94 5.40 14.95 -10.60
N ARG A 95 4.33 14.63 -11.34
CA ARG A 95 3.92 13.26 -11.66
C ARG A 95 4.21 12.89 -13.12
N SER A 96 4.93 13.74 -13.85
CA SER A 96 5.41 13.40 -15.18
C SER A 96 6.47 12.30 -15.12
N TYR A 97 6.62 11.55 -16.20
CA TYR A 97 7.59 10.44 -16.24
C TYR A 97 9.03 10.93 -16.00
N GLY A 98 9.43 12.02 -16.65
CA GLY A 98 10.78 12.60 -16.52
C GLY A 98 11.04 13.08 -15.09
N TYR A 99 10.10 13.83 -14.51
CA TYR A 99 10.26 14.36 -13.16
C TYR A 99 10.42 13.25 -12.11
N VAL A 100 9.55 12.23 -12.14
CA VAL A 100 9.60 11.14 -11.15
C VAL A 100 10.92 10.37 -11.24
N LYS A 101 11.40 10.10 -12.46
CA LYS A 101 12.71 9.45 -12.69
C LYS A 101 13.89 10.23 -12.12
N GLU A 102 13.85 11.56 -12.20
CA GLU A 102 14.94 12.43 -11.76
C GLU A 102 14.84 12.79 -10.27
N ASN A 103 13.66 12.69 -9.67
CA ASN A 103 13.36 13.21 -8.33
C ASN A 103 12.74 12.15 -7.40
N GLU A 104 12.98 10.86 -7.65
CA GLU A 104 12.65 9.79 -6.71
C GLU A 104 13.75 9.61 -5.66
N ILE A 105 13.35 9.48 -4.40
CA ILE A 105 14.16 8.98 -3.30
C ILE A 105 13.70 7.55 -3.05
N THR A 106 14.47 6.59 -3.52
CA THR A 106 14.21 5.19 -3.23
C THR A 106 14.73 4.86 -1.83
N LEU A 107 13.82 4.54 -0.91
CA LEU A 107 14.20 4.07 0.44
C LEU A 107 14.87 2.71 0.33
N HIS A 108 14.20 1.80 -0.40
CA HIS A 108 14.64 0.43 -0.56
C HIS A 108 14.37 -0.12 -1.95
N MET A 109 15.27 -0.97 -2.45
CA MET A 109 14.87 -1.96 -3.44
C MET A 109 14.12 -3.05 -2.69
N ALA A 110 12.94 -3.42 -3.20
CA ALA A 110 12.14 -4.49 -2.64
C ALA A 110 12.26 -5.74 -3.50
N ASP A 111 12.63 -6.85 -2.89
CA ASP A 111 12.48 -8.18 -3.46
C ASP A 111 11.49 -9.01 -2.64
N TYR A 112 10.78 -9.91 -3.30
CA TYR A 112 9.77 -10.75 -2.67
C TYR A 112 10.13 -12.22 -2.86
N ILE A 113 10.33 -12.91 -1.73
CA ILE A 113 10.69 -14.31 -1.64
C ILE A 113 9.46 -15.10 -1.18
N PRO A 114 8.85 -15.94 -2.05
CA PRO A 114 7.71 -16.77 -1.66
C PRO A 114 8.07 -17.78 -0.56
N HIS A 115 7.10 -18.16 0.28
CA HIS A 115 7.30 -19.10 1.40
C HIS A 115 7.80 -20.49 0.97
N PHE A 116 7.59 -20.89 -0.28
CA PHE A 116 7.99 -22.20 -0.82
C PHE A 116 9.38 -22.21 -1.46
N ASN A 117 10.09 -21.07 -1.50
CA ASN A 117 11.47 -21.00 -1.95
C ASN A 117 12.40 -20.82 -0.73
N PRO A 118 13.46 -21.65 -0.57
CA PRO A 118 14.47 -21.40 0.45
C PRO A 118 15.13 -20.04 0.24
N VAL A 119 15.23 -19.22 1.29
CA VAL A 119 15.90 -17.91 1.24
C VAL A 119 17.38 -18.04 0.80
N GLU A 120 17.99 -19.20 1.06
CA GLU A 120 19.35 -19.57 0.69
C GLU A 120 19.57 -19.74 -0.82
N GLU A 121 18.52 -20.00 -1.61
CA GLU A 121 18.61 -20.20 -3.07
C GLU A 121 18.47 -18.90 -3.87
N VAL A 122 18.25 -17.76 -3.21
CA VAL A 122 18.16 -16.45 -3.87
C VAL A 122 19.53 -15.80 -3.86
N ASP A 123 20.08 -15.47 -5.04
CA ASP A 123 21.34 -14.72 -5.19
C ASP A 123 21.31 -13.47 -4.28
N VAL A 124 22.11 -13.50 -3.22
CA VAL A 124 22.19 -12.42 -2.22
C VAL A 124 23.15 -11.38 -2.79
N PRO A 125 22.69 -10.17 -3.16
CA PRO A 125 23.60 -9.11 -3.57
C PRO A 125 24.44 -8.69 -2.35
N GLU A 126 25.67 -8.22 -2.53
CA GLU A 126 26.46 -7.68 -1.41
C GLU A 126 25.87 -6.34 -0.94
N GLY A 127 25.42 -6.23 0.32
CA GLY A 127 24.78 -5.01 0.85
C GLY A 127 24.13 -5.16 2.23
N HIS A 128 23.57 -4.06 2.77
CA HIS A 128 22.78 -4.05 4.00
C HIS A 128 21.29 -4.27 3.69
N PHE A 129 20.79 -5.46 4.01
CA PHE A 129 19.38 -5.82 3.81
C PHE A 129 18.63 -5.98 5.12
N ARG A 130 17.33 -5.70 5.10
CA ARG A 130 16.39 -6.06 6.14
C ARG A 130 15.31 -6.96 5.57
N ASP A 131 15.18 -8.14 6.17
CA ASP A 131 14.12 -9.10 5.83
C ASP A 131 12.92 -8.89 6.75
N ILE A 132 11.73 -8.85 6.16
CA ILE A 132 10.45 -8.81 6.88
C ILE A 132 9.67 -10.03 6.46
N THR A 133 9.43 -10.93 7.42
CA THR A 133 8.58 -12.10 7.23
C THR A 133 7.11 -11.68 7.31
N LEU A 134 6.33 -12.07 6.30
CA LEU A 134 4.90 -11.83 6.18
C LEU A 134 4.11 -13.01 6.76
N HIS A 135 2.80 -12.84 6.88
CA HIS A 135 1.94 -13.77 7.61
C HIS A 135 1.82 -15.17 6.97
N ASP A 136 2.00 -15.27 5.65
CA ASP A 136 2.00 -16.54 4.91
C ASP A 136 3.38 -17.23 4.91
N GLY A 137 4.36 -16.69 5.64
CA GLY A 137 5.74 -17.16 5.66
C GLY A 137 6.62 -16.66 4.52
N SER A 138 6.07 -15.88 3.58
CA SER A 138 6.88 -15.20 2.56
C SER A 138 7.72 -14.08 3.20
N THR A 139 8.75 -13.63 2.49
CA THR A 139 9.65 -12.60 3.00
C THR A 139 9.77 -11.46 1.99
N ILE A 140 9.58 -10.22 2.44
CA ILE A 140 10.01 -9.04 1.68
C ILE A 140 11.41 -8.65 2.16
N ARG A 141 12.35 -8.63 1.22
CA ARG A 141 13.73 -8.19 1.44
C ARG A 141 13.86 -6.76 0.99
N LEU A 142 14.31 -5.90 1.90
CA LEU A 142 14.54 -4.48 1.67
C LEU A 142 16.04 -4.21 1.63
N GLU A 143 16.57 -3.91 0.45
CA GLU A 143 17.93 -3.42 0.30
C GLU A 143 17.97 -1.95 0.69
N THR A 144 18.81 -1.58 1.66
CA THR A 144 18.88 -0.20 2.15
C THR A 144 19.67 0.66 1.16
N ILE A 145 19.00 1.60 0.47
CA ILE A 145 19.66 2.50 -0.49
C ILE A 145 19.98 3.87 0.11
N SER A 146 19.14 4.35 1.03
CA SER A 146 19.32 5.63 1.72
C SER A 146 19.15 5.48 3.23
N ALA A 147 19.54 6.51 3.99
CA ALA A 147 19.63 6.55 5.47
C ALA A 147 18.57 5.68 6.18
N GLU A 148 19.01 4.95 7.22
CA GLU A 148 18.23 3.95 7.97
C GLU A 148 16.75 4.34 8.16
N HIS A 149 15.90 3.87 7.25
CA HIS A 149 14.45 3.98 7.39
C HIS A 149 13.93 2.74 8.10
N ASP A 150 13.24 2.93 9.22
CA ASP A 150 12.58 1.84 9.93
C ASP A 150 11.10 1.74 9.52
N PRO A 151 10.72 0.75 8.67
CA PRO A 151 9.33 0.56 8.29
C PRO A 151 8.42 0.17 9.47
N ALA A 152 8.95 -0.25 10.63
CA ALA A 152 8.13 -0.50 11.82
C ALA A 152 7.74 0.78 12.58
N ASN A 153 8.35 1.93 12.23
CA ASN A 153 8.15 3.20 12.92
C ASN A 153 7.31 4.16 12.06
N ALA A 154 6.05 4.37 12.45
CA ALA A 154 5.14 5.28 11.77
C ALA A 154 5.67 6.73 11.72
N VAL A 155 6.40 7.19 12.74
CA VAL A 155 6.99 8.53 12.78
C VAL A 155 8.12 8.65 11.77
N ALA A 156 8.94 7.59 11.61
CA ALA A 156 9.99 7.57 10.59
C ALA A 156 9.39 7.67 9.19
N ALA A 157 8.31 6.93 8.92
CA ALA A 157 7.58 6.98 7.64
C ALA A 157 7.01 8.38 7.35
N LEU A 158 6.34 8.98 8.33
CA LEU A 158 5.80 10.34 8.20
C LEU A 158 6.89 11.40 8.03
N THR A 159 8.03 11.23 8.70
CA THR A 159 9.20 12.12 8.55
C THR A 159 9.78 12.02 7.14
N ALA A 160 9.95 10.80 6.62
CA ALA A 160 10.44 10.59 5.25
C ALA A 160 9.51 11.21 4.20
N LEU A 161 8.19 11.06 4.37
CA LEU A 161 7.18 11.68 3.51
C LEU A 161 7.24 13.21 3.57
N HIS A 162 7.33 13.79 4.78
CA HIS A 162 7.39 15.24 4.96
C HIS A 162 8.66 15.89 4.41
N ASN A 163 9.81 15.23 4.61
CA ASN A 163 11.08 15.68 4.05
C ASN A 163 11.04 15.63 2.51
N ALA A 164 10.51 14.55 1.94
CA ALA A 164 10.35 14.41 0.50
C ALA A 164 9.42 15.49 -0.07
N GLU A 165 8.30 15.80 0.59
CA GLU A 165 7.39 16.90 0.19
C GLU A 165 8.12 18.26 0.20
N THR A 166 8.87 18.55 1.27
CA THR A 166 9.65 19.79 1.42
C THR A 166 10.71 19.94 0.32
N ASP A 167 11.39 18.83 0.00
CA ASP A 167 12.40 18.77 -1.04
C ASP A 167 11.83 18.64 -2.46
N LYS A 168 10.50 18.58 -2.59
CA LYS A 168 9.77 18.34 -3.85
C LYS A 168 10.21 17.05 -4.55
N LYS A 169 10.36 15.97 -3.77
CA LYS A 169 10.75 14.64 -4.24
C LYS A 169 9.68 13.61 -3.92
N HIS A 170 9.77 12.45 -4.58
CA HIS A 170 8.91 11.30 -4.29
C HIS A 170 9.68 10.24 -3.55
N VAL A 171 9.26 9.92 -2.32
CA VAL A 171 9.81 8.78 -1.60
C VAL A 171 9.15 7.48 -2.07
N THR A 172 9.93 6.46 -2.42
CA THR A 172 9.42 5.16 -2.90
C THR A 172 9.96 3.98 -2.08
N GLY A 173 9.20 2.89 -2.03
CA GLY A 173 9.49 1.69 -1.25
C GLY A 173 8.38 1.36 -0.26
N LEU A 174 8.68 0.42 0.64
CA LEU A 174 7.83 0.13 1.80
C LEU A 174 8.03 1.23 2.84
N LEU A 175 6.99 2.03 3.08
CA LEU A 175 7.04 3.16 4.00
C LEU A 175 6.73 2.73 5.43
N TYR A 176 5.70 1.91 5.62
CA TYR A 176 5.29 1.45 6.94
C TYR A 176 4.74 0.03 6.88
N PHE A 177 5.08 -0.76 7.90
CA PHE A 177 4.65 -2.13 8.10
C PHE A 177 4.49 -2.42 9.60
N ASP A 178 3.33 -2.95 9.98
CA ASP A 178 3.01 -3.36 11.34
C ASP A 178 2.19 -4.66 11.30
N SER A 179 2.83 -5.76 11.70
CA SER A 179 2.20 -7.09 11.77
C SER A 179 1.60 -7.40 13.15
N SER A 180 1.71 -6.48 14.11
CA SER A 180 1.22 -6.71 15.48
C SER A 180 -0.30 -6.55 15.62
N LYS A 181 -0.93 -5.85 14.67
CA LYS A 181 -2.37 -5.59 14.70
C LYS A 181 -3.15 -6.73 14.06
N PRO A 182 -4.27 -7.15 14.67
CA PRO A 182 -5.18 -8.10 14.05
C PRO A 182 -5.78 -7.53 12.77
N SER A 183 -6.10 -8.42 11.83
CA SER A 183 -6.94 -8.10 10.69
C SER A 183 -8.40 -7.89 11.13
N LEU A 184 -9.19 -7.18 10.32
CA LEU A 184 -10.62 -7.00 10.58
C LEU A 184 -11.37 -8.33 10.73
N ALA A 185 -10.94 -9.37 10.00
CA ALA A 185 -11.51 -10.70 10.11
C ALA A 185 -11.28 -11.31 11.50
N GLU A 186 -10.09 -11.11 12.08
CA GLU A 186 -9.77 -11.57 13.44
C GLU A 186 -10.50 -10.74 14.49
N ASP A 187 -10.56 -9.41 14.32
CA ASP A 187 -11.28 -8.50 15.23
C ASP A 187 -12.77 -8.83 15.33
N LEU A 188 -13.38 -9.19 14.20
CA LEU A 188 -14.79 -9.58 14.14
C LEU A 188 -15.02 -11.05 14.53
N GLY A 189 -13.97 -11.83 14.80
CA GLY A 189 -14.07 -13.26 15.09
C GLY A 189 -14.69 -14.05 13.93
N LEU A 190 -14.39 -13.66 12.69
CA LEU A 190 -14.87 -14.40 11.52
C LEU A 190 -14.26 -15.80 11.49
N VAL A 191 -15.07 -16.76 11.07
CA VAL A 191 -14.66 -18.15 10.89
C VAL A 191 -13.94 -18.34 9.56
N ASP A 192 -13.06 -19.34 9.49
CA ASP A 192 -12.30 -19.64 8.27
C ASP A 192 -13.19 -20.17 7.12
N GLN A 193 -14.33 -20.79 7.46
CA GLN A 193 -15.24 -21.35 6.47
C GLN A 193 -16.12 -20.25 5.88
N PRO A 194 -16.02 -19.96 4.56
CA PRO A 194 -16.90 -18.98 3.94
C PRO A 194 -18.33 -19.50 3.91
N LEU A 195 -19.30 -18.59 4.02
CA LEU A 195 -20.73 -18.93 4.10
C LEU A 195 -21.22 -19.81 2.93
N VAL A 196 -20.63 -19.63 1.74
CA VAL A 196 -20.97 -20.40 0.53
C VAL A 196 -20.61 -21.89 0.63
N ASP A 197 -19.62 -22.21 1.46
CA ASP A 197 -19.15 -23.59 1.66
C ASP A 197 -19.81 -24.24 2.89
N VAL A 198 -20.68 -23.52 3.60
CA VAL A 198 -21.40 -24.05 4.76
C VAL A 198 -22.56 -24.93 4.28
N PRO A 199 -22.60 -26.22 4.65
CA PRO A 199 -23.69 -27.11 4.24
C PRO A 199 -25.07 -26.67 4.74
N ASP A 200 -26.11 -26.94 3.94
CA ASP A 200 -27.49 -26.58 4.24
C ASP A 200 -27.99 -27.10 5.61
N ASN A 201 -27.55 -28.29 6.04
CA ASN A 201 -27.94 -28.86 7.33
C ASN A 201 -27.32 -28.13 8.53
N VAL A 202 -26.26 -27.35 8.33
CA VAL A 202 -25.65 -26.47 9.34
C VAL A 202 -26.34 -25.10 9.31
N LEU A 203 -26.63 -24.56 8.12
CA LEU A 203 -27.36 -23.29 7.95
C LEU A 203 -28.82 -23.38 8.43
N ARG A 204 -29.42 -24.56 8.34
CA ARG A 204 -30.81 -24.84 8.71
C ARG A 204 -30.84 -25.92 9.80
N PRO A 205 -30.47 -25.58 11.05
CA PRO A 205 -30.52 -26.54 12.13
C PRO A 205 -31.94 -27.07 12.31
N GLY A 206 -32.05 -28.37 12.58
CA GLY A 206 -33.34 -29.05 12.78
C GLY A 206 -34.09 -28.57 14.03
N LYS A 207 -35.37 -28.96 14.12
CA LYS A 207 -36.26 -28.58 15.24
C LYS A 207 -35.66 -28.88 16.62
N ASP A 208 -35.00 -30.04 16.78
CA ASP A 208 -34.38 -30.45 18.04
C ASP A 208 -33.30 -29.46 18.52
N THR A 209 -32.59 -28.80 17.60
CA THR A 209 -31.58 -27.79 17.94
C THR A 209 -32.26 -26.52 18.46
N LEU A 210 -33.36 -26.11 17.84
CA LEU A 210 -34.16 -24.96 18.30
C LEU A 210 -34.74 -25.23 19.69
N ASP A 211 -35.27 -26.43 19.92
CA ASP A 211 -35.83 -26.83 21.21
C ASP A 211 -34.76 -26.80 22.33
N LYS A 212 -33.54 -27.26 22.03
CA LYS A 212 -32.39 -27.17 22.97
C LYS A 212 -32.01 -25.73 23.29
N ILE A 213 -31.98 -24.84 22.31
CA ILE A 213 -31.65 -23.41 22.51
C ILE A 213 -32.72 -22.74 23.38
N ASN A 214 -34.00 -22.96 23.07
CA ASN A 214 -35.10 -22.40 23.85
C ASN A 214 -35.05 -22.88 25.31
N ALA A 215 -34.81 -24.17 25.55
CA ALA A 215 -34.66 -24.70 26.90
C ALA A 215 -33.47 -24.08 27.66
N ALA A 216 -32.35 -23.81 26.98
CA ALA A 216 -31.17 -23.18 27.58
C ALA A 216 -31.38 -21.70 27.94
N LEU A 217 -32.31 -20.99 27.29
CA LEU A 217 -32.64 -19.58 27.55
C LEU A 217 -33.70 -19.39 28.64
N HIS A 218 -34.38 -20.47 29.05
CA HIS A 218 -35.43 -20.46 30.07
C HIS A 218 -34.95 -20.87 31.47
N ASN A 219 -33.66 -21.18 31.64
CA ASN A 219 -32.98 -21.39 32.92
C ASN A 219 -32.05 -20.22 33.24
#